data_AF-A0A4P8GU21-F1
#
_entry.id   AF-A0A4P8GU21-F1
#
_cell.length_a   1.000
_cell.length_b   1.000
_cell.length_c   1.000
_cell.angle_alpha   90.00
_cell.angle_beta   90.00
_cell.angle_gamma   90.00
#
_symmetry.space_group_name_H-M   'P 1'
#
loop_
_entity.id
_entity.type
_entity.pdbx_description
1 polymer ?
#
loop_
_entity_poly.entity_id
_entity_poly.type
_entity_poly.pdbx_seq_one_letter_code
_entity_poly.pdbx_strand_id
1 'polypeptide(L)'
;MKTPTMPAATLAERVGWSGSASLFRAKVAVIRPEYAPADPADRLVHEPGFQVQCDLWFPHEPLPVGAGQTDTPPVQGNPSAFSGFIQARVLPSRTTPDLLGGMWPFAFRHG
;
A
#
# COMPACT_ATOMS: atom_id res chain seq x y z
N MET A 1 -26.19 13.24 10.76
CA MET A 1 -26.02 13.06 9.29
C MET A 1 -24.75 13.79 8.88
N LYS A 2 -23.70 13.08 8.41
CA LYS A 2 -22.48 13.72 7.87
C LYS A 2 -22.77 14.15 6.42
N THR A 3 -22.82 15.44 6.14
CA THR A 3 -23.09 16.00 4.80
C THR A 3 -21.93 16.91 4.38
N PRO A 4 -20.78 16.35 3.98
CA PRO A 4 -19.58 17.13 3.63
C PRO A 4 -19.79 18.01 2.37
N THR A 5 -20.86 17.74 1.63
CA THR A 5 -21.26 18.50 0.44
C THR A 5 -22.17 19.68 0.74
N MET A 6 -22.70 19.81 1.97
CA MET A 6 -23.62 20.89 2.36
C MET A 6 -23.11 22.28 1.97
N PRO A 7 -23.93 23.17 1.35
CA PRO A 7 -23.47 24.49 0.96
C PRO A 7 -22.86 25.28 2.12
N ALA A 8 -21.79 26.02 1.84
CA ALA A 8 -21.10 26.82 2.86
C ALA A 8 -22.02 27.90 3.48
N ALA A 9 -23.01 28.39 2.74
CA ALA A 9 -24.02 29.32 3.29
C ALA A 9 -24.86 28.66 4.40
N THR A 10 -25.35 27.43 4.16
CA THR A 10 -26.10 26.66 5.17
C THR A 10 -25.23 26.30 6.37
N LEU A 11 -23.94 26.03 6.17
CA LEU A 11 -23.00 25.83 7.28
C LEU A 11 -22.81 27.12 8.10
N ALA A 12 -22.71 28.28 7.44
CA ALA A 12 -22.56 29.57 8.12
C ALA A 12 -23.75 29.89 9.02
N GLU A 13 -24.98 29.65 8.53
CA GLU A 13 -26.21 29.81 9.32
C GLU A 13 -26.22 28.90 10.55
N ARG A 14 -25.86 27.62 10.36
CA ARG A 14 -25.87 26.63 11.45
C ARG A 14 -24.86 26.92 12.55
N VAL A 15 -23.70 27.46 12.21
CA VAL A 15 -22.67 27.81 13.20
C VAL A 15 -22.80 29.24 13.72
N GLY A 16 -23.82 29.99 13.30
CA GLY A 16 -24.04 31.38 13.73
C GLY A 16 -22.93 32.32 13.28
N TRP A 17 -22.36 32.12 12.09
CA TRP A 17 -21.26 32.95 11.59
C TRP A 17 -21.75 34.36 11.23
N SER A 18 -21.21 35.37 11.91
CA SER A 18 -21.54 36.79 11.70
C SER A 18 -20.51 37.56 10.85
N GLY A 19 -19.46 36.89 10.38
CA GLY A 19 -18.38 37.50 9.59
C GLY A 19 -18.59 37.43 8.07
N SER A 20 -17.55 37.76 7.30
CA SER A 20 -17.59 37.74 5.83
C SER A 20 -17.94 36.36 5.28
N ALA A 21 -18.95 36.31 4.39
CA ALA A 21 -19.35 35.11 3.70
C ALA A 21 -18.25 34.55 2.78
N SER A 22 -17.46 35.44 2.16
CA SER A 22 -16.33 35.02 1.30
C SER A 22 -15.22 34.36 2.12
N LEU A 23 -14.91 34.90 3.30
CA LEU A 23 -13.93 34.31 4.21
C LEU A 23 -14.41 32.94 4.72
N PHE A 24 -15.70 32.83 5.05
CA PHE A 24 -16.28 31.56 5.49
C PHE A 24 -16.20 30.49 4.40
N ARG A 25 -16.56 30.84 3.16
CA ARG A 25 -16.43 29.94 2.00
C ARG A 25 -14.99 29.49 1.78
N ALA A 26 -14.03 30.40 1.87
CA ALA A 26 -12.62 30.07 1.75
C ALA A 26 -12.15 29.09 2.83
N LYS A 27 -12.51 29.31 4.10
CA LYS A 27 -12.18 28.38 5.20
C LYS A 27 -12.82 27.00 5.02
N VAL A 28 -14.09 26.97 4.61
CA VAL A 28 -14.80 25.71 4.34
C VAL A 28 -14.15 24.96 3.17
N ALA A 29 -13.69 25.66 2.12
CA ALA A 29 -13.03 25.03 0.97
C ALA A 29 -11.72 24.33 1.37
N VAL A 30 -10.94 24.91 2.29
CA VAL A 30 -9.70 24.30 2.82
C VAL A 30 -10.01 23.03 3.61
N ILE A 31 -11.06 23.05 4.43
CA ILE A 31 -11.39 21.94 5.35
C ILE A 31 -12.14 20.80 4.65
N ARG A 32 -12.96 21.11 3.63
CA ARG A 32 -13.83 20.12 2.97
C ARG A 32 -13.14 18.82 2.52
N PRO A 33 -11.95 18.83 1.92
CA PRO A 33 -11.26 17.61 1.51
C PRO A 33 -11.05 16.61 2.65
N GLU A 34 -10.83 17.08 3.88
CA GLU A 34 -10.65 16.22 5.06
C GLU A 34 -11.93 15.47 5.47
N TYR A 35 -13.10 16.01 5.09
CA TYR A 35 -14.41 15.46 5.43
C TYR A 35 -15.12 14.85 4.22
N ALA A 36 -14.57 15.03 3.02
CA ALA A 36 -15.10 14.42 1.81
C ALA A 36 -15.10 12.89 1.98
N PRO A 37 -16.10 12.19 1.43
CA PRO A 37 -16.04 10.73 1.36
C PRO A 37 -14.73 10.34 0.67
N ALA A 38 -14.02 9.35 1.22
CA ALA A 38 -12.85 8.78 0.55
C ALA A 38 -13.24 8.38 -0.88
N ASP A 39 -12.36 8.67 -1.85
CA ASP A 39 -12.56 8.28 -3.23
C ASP A 39 -12.83 6.76 -3.28
N PRO A 40 -13.86 6.27 -3.98
CA PRO A 40 -14.04 4.84 -4.20
C PRO A 40 -12.79 4.14 -4.76
N ALA A 41 -11.98 4.85 -5.55
CA ALA A 41 -10.70 4.36 -6.06
C ALA A 41 -9.63 4.16 -4.97
N ASP A 42 -9.76 4.82 -3.82
CA ASP A 42 -8.84 4.70 -2.68
C ASP A 42 -9.09 3.45 -1.81
N ARG A 43 -10.18 2.69 -2.07
CA ARG A 43 -10.43 1.44 -1.35
C ARG A 43 -9.80 0.26 -2.10
N LEU A 44 -8.51 0.05 -1.88
CA LEU A 44 -7.85 -1.21 -2.26
C LEU A 44 -8.37 -2.34 -1.35
N VAL A 45 -9.24 -3.19 -1.91
CA VAL A 45 -9.62 -4.47 -1.29
C VAL A 45 -8.68 -5.53 -1.86
N HIS A 46 -7.88 -6.16 -1.00
CA HIS A 46 -7.00 -7.26 -1.39
C HIS A 46 -7.72 -8.58 -1.14
N GLU A 47 -8.33 -9.16 -2.16
CA GLU A 47 -8.95 -10.48 -2.01
C GLU A 47 -7.88 -11.57 -1.76
N PRO A 48 -8.19 -12.63 -0.98
CA PRO A 48 -7.30 -13.76 -0.79
C PRO A 48 -6.83 -14.31 -2.14
N GLY A 49 -5.51 -14.51 -2.29
CA GLY A 49 -4.90 -15.07 -3.50
C GLY A 49 -4.84 -14.12 -4.71
N PHE A 50 -5.43 -12.92 -4.64
CA PHE A 50 -5.48 -12.01 -5.78
C PHE A 50 -4.17 -11.27 -6.03
N GLN A 51 -3.44 -10.92 -4.96
CA GLN A 51 -2.24 -10.10 -5.07
C GLN A 51 -1.15 -10.51 -4.10
N VAL A 52 0.06 -10.59 -4.66
CA VAL A 52 1.33 -10.73 -3.95
C VAL A 52 2.33 -9.76 -4.52
N GLN A 53 3.10 -9.19 -3.62
CA GLN A 53 4.23 -8.36 -3.96
C GLN A 53 5.48 -9.22 -3.97
N CYS A 54 6.31 -9.09 -5.01
CA CYS A 54 7.52 -9.89 -5.18
C CYS A 54 8.72 -8.93 -5.21
N ASP A 55 9.43 -8.85 -4.09
CA ASP A 55 10.58 -7.95 -3.95
C ASP A 55 11.85 -8.69 -3.64
N LEU A 56 12.98 -8.02 -3.91
CA LEU A 56 14.30 -8.52 -3.56
C LEU A 56 14.85 -7.75 -2.36
N TRP A 57 15.34 -8.52 -1.40
CA TRP A 57 16.20 -8.04 -0.32
C TRP A 57 17.60 -8.64 -0.46
N PHE A 58 18.61 -7.92 0.04
CA PHE A 58 20.01 -8.36 0.01
C PHE A 58 20.59 -8.24 1.42
N PRO A 59 21.34 -9.25 1.88
CA PRO A 59 22.11 -9.15 3.11
C PRO A 59 23.09 -7.98 3.04
N HIS A 60 23.22 -7.23 4.15
CA HIS A 60 24.19 -6.14 4.23
C HIS A 60 25.63 -6.64 4.35
N GLU A 61 25.81 -7.82 4.96
CA GLU A 61 27.09 -8.50 5.10
C GLU A 61 27.08 -9.82 4.30
N PRO A 62 28.22 -10.23 3.72
CA PRO A 62 28.32 -11.51 3.02
C PRO A 62 28.01 -12.70 3.95
N LEU A 63 27.16 -13.60 3.46
CA LEU A 63 26.78 -14.83 4.14
C LEU A 63 27.53 -16.02 3.51
N PRO A 64 27.87 -17.06 4.27
CA PRO A 64 28.37 -18.31 3.70
C PRO A 64 27.32 -18.95 2.78
N VAL A 65 27.67 -19.20 1.52
CA VAL A 65 26.78 -19.81 0.51
C VAL A 65 27.18 -21.25 0.12
N GLY A 66 28.17 -21.81 0.82
CA GLY A 66 28.70 -23.16 0.57
C GLY A 66 30.00 -23.15 -0.22
N ALA A 67 30.66 -24.31 -0.31
CA ALA A 67 31.93 -24.49 -1.02
C ALA A 67 33.06 -23.49 -0.63
N GLY A 68 33.05 -23.00 0.62
CA GLY A 68 34.01 -21.99 1.09
C GLY A 68 33.78 -20.58 0.55
N GLN A 69 32.64 -20.34 -0.11
CA GLN A 69 32.28 -19.04 -0.69
C GLN A 69 31.40 -18.24 0.26
N THR A 70 31.52 -16.91 0.16
CA THR A 70 30.66 -15.94 0.83
C THR A 70 30.08 -14.98 -0.19
N ASP A 71 28.80 -14.68 -0.10
CA ASP A 71 28.11 -13.79 -1.02
C ASP A 71 26.93 -13.07 -0.34
N THR A 72 26.37 -12.06 -1.01
CA THR A 72 25.12 -11.37 -0.63
C THR A 72 24.03 -11.75 -1.63
N PRO A 73 23.52 -13.00 -1.58
CA PRO A 73 22.60 -13.47 -2.61
C PRO A 73 21.24 -12.74 -2.52
N PRO A 74 20.54 -12.56 -3.64
CA PRO A 74 19.17 -12.04 -3.64
C PRO A 74 18.25 -12.96 -2.83
N VAL A 75 17.44 -12.36 -1.97
CA VAL A 75 16.34 -13.02 -1.28
C VAL A 75 15.04 -12.48 -1.85
N GLN A 76 14.25 -13.33 -2.48
CA GLN A 76 12.93 -12.93 -2.97
C GLN A 76 11.89 -13.14 -1.86
N GLY A 77 11.27 -12.06 -1.43
CA GLY A 77 10.13 -12.05 -0.52
C GLY A 77 8.82 -11.94 -1.28
N ASN A 78 7.81 -12.69 -0.85
CA ASN A 78 6.50 -12.80 -1.49
C ASN A 78 5.35 -12.63 -0.45
N PRO A 79 5.16 -11.45 0.16
CA PRO A 79 4.02 -11.18 1.05
C PRO A 79 2.66 -11.22 0.33
N SER A 80 1.68 -11.88 0.95
CA SER A 80 0.27 -11.79 0.58
C SER A 80 -0.29 -10.41 0.95
N ALA A 81 -0.88 -9.71 -0.01
CA ALA A 81 -1.51 -8.41 0.25
C ALA A 81 -2.77 -8.50 1.14
N PHE A 82 -3.45 -9.65 1.12
CA PHE A 82 -4.63 -9.90 1.96
C PHE A 82 -4.27 -10.18 3.42
N SER A 83 -3.32 -11.09 3.66
CA SER A 83 -3.06 -11.65 5.00
C SER A 83 -1.76 -11.17 5.65
N GLY A 84 -0.84 -10.57 4.87
CA GLY A 84 0.51 -10.29 5.31
C GLY A 84 1.38 -11.55 5.50
N PHE A 85 0.89 -12.75 5.17
CA PHE A 85 1.71 -13.96 5.22
C PHE A 85 2.89 -13.86 4.24
N ILE A 86 4.10 -14.12 4.72
CA ILE A 86 5.35 -13.94 3.97
C ILE A 86 5.99 -15.29 3.70
N GLN A 87 6.36 -15.52 2.43
CA GLN A 87 7.33 -16.53 2.04
C GLN A 87 8.58 -15.84 1.51
N ALA A 88 9.75 -16.38 1.84
CA ALA A 88 11.01 -15.87 1.34
C ALA A 88 11.93 -17.01 0.91
N ARG A 89 12.73 -16.80 -0.13
CA ARG A 89 13.80 -17.73 -0.53
C ARG A 89 15.03 -17.01 -1.04
N VAL A 90 16.19 -17.60 -0.79
CA VAL A 90 17.44 -17.23 -1.45
C VAL A 90 17.38 -17.69 -2.91
N LEU A 91 17.75 -16.80 -3.84
CA LEU A 91 17.84 -17.08 -5.27
C LEU A 91 19.30 -17.17 -5.73
N PRO A 92 19.61 -17.99 -6.75
CA PRO A 92 20.95 -18.06 -7.33
C PRO A 92 21.36 -16.75 -8.03
N SER A 93 20.41 -16.04 -8.64
CA SER A 93 20.65 -14.76 -9.32
C SER A 93 19.39 -13.89 -9.38
N ARG A 94 19.54 -12.68 -9.94
CA ARG A 94 18.44 -11.73 -10.20
C ARG A 94 17.90 -11.83 -11.64
N THR A 95 18.24 -12.90 -12.35
CA THR A 95 17.80 -13.08 -13.73
C THR A 95 16.38 -13.62 -13.78
N THR A 96 15.67 -13.35 -14.87
CA THR A 96 14.26 -13.73 -15.04
C THR A 96 13.96 -15.19 -14.72
N PRO A 97 14.76 -16.19 -15.14
CA PRO A 97 14.50 -17.60 -14.79
C PRO A 97 14.43 -17.85 -13.28
N ASP A 98 15.39 -17.30 -12.52
CA ASP A 98 15.45 -17.47 -11.07
C ASP A 98 14.32 -16.71 -10.36
N LEU A 99 13.97 -15.51 -10.85
CA LEU A 99 12.86 -14.72 -10.30
C LEU A 99 11.52 -15.43 -10.49
N LEU A 100 11.25 -15.98 -11.67
CA LEU A 100 10.03 -16.75 -11.94
C LEU A 100 10.01 -18.06 -11.16
N GLY A 101 11.16 -18.74 -11.07
CA GLY A 101 11.31 -19.94 -10.25
C GLY A 101 11.09 -19.69 -8.76
N GLY A 102 11.37 -18.47 -8.27
CA GLY A 102 11.04 -18.04 -6.91
C GLY A 102 9.57 -17.74 -6.67
N MET A 103 8.85 -17.26 -7.68
CA MET A 103 7.40 -16.98 -7.60
C MET A 103 6.55 -18.25 -7.66
N TRP A 104 7.02 -19.28 -8.37
CA TRP A 104 6.23 -20.49 -8.64
C TRP A 104 5.67 -21.20 -7.40
N PRO A 105 6.44 -21.45 -6.31
CA PRO A 105 5.90 -22.09 -5.12
C PRO A 105 4.78 -21.28 -4.45
N PHE A 106 4.78 -19.96 -4.59
CA PHE A 106 3.73 -19.11 -4.03
C PHE A 106 2.41 -19.30 -4.79
N ALA A 107 2.46 -19.26 -6.13
CA ALA A 107 1.27 -19.33 -6.98
C ALA A 107 0.48 -20.65 -6.87
N PHE A 108 1.14 -21.77 -6.58
CA PHE A 108 0.53 -23.11 -6.68
C PHE A 108 0.45 -23.90 -5.36
N ARG A 109 1.06 -23.42 -4.27
CA ARG A 109 1.14 -24.19 -3.01
C ARG A 109 0.14 -23.74 -1.94
N HIS A 110 -0.52 -22.60 -2.13
CA HIS A 110 -1.45 -22.00 -1.15
C HIS A 110 -2.74 -21.43 -1.79
N GLY A 111 -3.13 -21.94 -2.96
CA GLY A 111 -4.44 -21.68 -3.58
C GLY A 111 -5.52 -22.59 -3.05
#